data_AF-A0A954CDC3-F1
#
_entry.id   AF-A0A954CDC3-F1
#
_cell.length_a   1.000
_cell.length_b   1.000
_cell.length_c   1.000
_cell.angle_alpha   90.00
_cell.angle_beta   90.00
_cell.angle_gamma   90.00
#
_symmetry.space_group_name_H-M   'P 1'
#
loop_
_entity.id
_entity.type
_entity.pdbx_description
1 polymer ?
#
loop_
_entity_poly.entity_id
_entity_poly.type
_entity_poly.pdbx_seq_one_letter_code
_entity_poly.pdbx_strand_id
1 'polypeptide(L)'
;MPIRLRHNLGAAYSPLYFLAALGLGGLAVSFFMWLMFWVPHPGKPVPTFEDIAAVLQAGEPAPVAMVIGAMLGIAVFAVLHVRVLLWNLAEYAGFKRTPAYPALRDGNDETQLLAAPLTVAMAINVGFILGLVFVPGLWSVVEYLFPMAIVAFAAVGVWAVSIMADFWGRVLTRGGFDCTQNNSFAQLLPAFSLAMIGVGLAAPVAMSATPWIAAVGYGLSTLFIVAAVLIGTVKLVLGLRAMMEHGVNAESAPTLWIVVPILTVISIALMRQNHGLHVHFGGHAEAAETLRTLTTFLAAQLLFLGFGWIVLRRHGYFRRFVSGRELSPGAYALVCPGVALSVMLHFYLNKGLVGVGAVAPGDVAYWLISALAVAVQVITIRLVVTLNAKYLGRPATGGGEAEPGGERQPSA
;
A
#
# COMPACT_ATOMS: atom_id res chain seq x y z
N MET A 1 -12.76 1.57 17.78
CA MET A 1 -13.78 1.26 16.75
C MET A 1 -13.85 -0.26 16.58
N PRO A 2 -14.91 -0.95 17.02
CA PRO A 2 -14.98 -2.40 16.88
C PRO A 2 -15.37 -2.78 15.44
N ILE A 3 -14.38 -3.16 14.62
CA ILE A 3 -14.66 -3.84 13.35
C ILE A 3 -15.20 -5.23 13.72
N ARG A 4 -16.45 -5.55 13.35
CA ARG A 4 -16.90 -6.95 13.31
C ARG A 4 -16.38 -7.55 12.01
N LEU A 5 -15.87 -8.77 12.04
CA LEU A 5 -15.34 -9.46 10.86
C LEU A 5 -16.29 -10.62 10.55
N ARG A 6 -16.64 -10.78 9.27
CA ARG A 6 -17.46 -11.90 8.81
C ARG A 6 -16.57 -13.14 8.73
N HIS A 7 -17.04 -14.27 9.22
CA HIS A 7 -16.30 -15.52 9.17
C HIS A 7 -16.98 -16.53 8.26
N ASN A 8 -16.20 -17.48 7.73
CA ASN A 8 -16.67 -18.58 6.87
C ASN A 8 -17.26 -18.10 5.54
N LEU A 9 -16.56 -17.20 4.85
CA LEU A 9 -16.99 -16.68 3.55
C LEU A 9 -16.95 -17.75 2.45
N GLY A 10 -16.08 -18.76 2.57
CA GLY A 10 -15.98 -19.84 1.60
C GLY A 10 -15.76 -19.33 0.17
N ALA A 11 -16.60 -19.73 -0.77
CA ALA A 11 -16.52 -19.32 -2.17
C ALA A 11 -16.81 -17.82 -2.40
N ALA A 12 -17.41 -17.11 -1.44
CA ALA A 12 -17.70 -15.67 -1.54
C ALA A 12 -16.51 -14.78 -1.11
N TYR A 13 -15.39 -15.36 -0.69
CA TYR A 13 -14.18 -14.62 -0.35
C TYR A 13 -13.51 -14.03 -1.61
N SER A 14 -13.01 -12.80 -1.51
CA SER A 14 -12.19 -12.16 -2.54
C SER A 14 -10.79 -11.86 -1.99
N PRO A 15 -9.71 -12.21 -2.72
CA PRO A 15 -8.34 -11.84 -2.33
C PRO A 15 -8.13 -10.32 -2.18
N LEU A 16 -8.97 -9.49 -2.79
CA LEU A 16 -8.88 -8.03 -2.67
C LEU A 16 -9.16 -7.54 -1.24
N TYR A 17 -9.74 -8.35 -0.36
CA TYR A 17 -9.89 -7.99 1.06
C TYR A 17 -8.54 -7.83 1.79
N PHE A 18 -7.44 -8.37 1.26
CA PHE A 18 -6.09 -8.04 1.73
C PHE A 18 -5.80 -6.53 1.62
N LEU A 19 -6.36 -5.84 0.63
CA LEU A 19 -6.19 -4.38 0.47
C LEU A 19 -6.78 -3.58 1.65
N ALA A 20 -7.76 -4.13 2.36
CA ALA A 20 -8.28 -3.52 3.59
C ALA A 20 -7.20 -3.51 4.69
N ALA A 21 -6.53 -4.65 4.91
CA ALA A 21 -5.41 -4.74 5.84
C ALA A 21 -4.25 -3.85 5.36
N LEU A 22 -3.89 -3.90 4.07
CA LEU A 22 -2.84 -3.06 3.49
C LEU A 22 -3.09 -1.57 3.76
N GLY A 23 -4.31 -1.10 3.51
CA GLY A 23 -4.70 0.29 3.74
C GLY A 23 -4.60 0.71 5.21
N LEU A 24 -4.97 -0.17 6.15
CA LEU A 24 -4.80 0.05 7.59
C LEU A 24 -3.31 0.15 7.95
N GLY A 25 -2.46 -0.72 7.41
CA GLY A 25 -1.01 -0.65 7.60
C GLY A 25 -0.43 0.64 7.05
N GLY A 26 -0.86 1.06 5.86
CA GLY A 26 -0.51 2.34 5.27
C GLY A 26 -0.94 3.55 6.12
N LEU A 27 -2.11 3.50 6.76
CA LEU A 27 -2.53 4.55 7.69
C LEU A 27 -1.60 4.63 8.91
N ALA A 28 -1.12 3.50 9.45
CA ALA A 28 -0.09 3.54 10.49
C ALA A 28 1.19 4.23 10.01
N VAL A 29 1.64 3.94 8.77
CA VAL A 29 2.79 4.65 8.15
C VAL A 29 2.53 6.15 8.02
N SER A 30 1.32 6.57 7.66
CA SER A 30 0.99 8.00 7.52
C SER A 30 1.10 8.77 8.84
N PHE A 31 0.76 8.15 9.99
CA PHE A 31 1.01 8.76 11.30
C PHE A 31 2.49 8.73 11.68
N PHE A 32 3.22 7.69 11.28
CA PHE A 32 4.67 7.68 11.46
C PHE A 32 5.36 8.83 10.70
N MET A 33 4.80 9.32 9.58
CA MET A 33 5.32 10.52 8.90
C MET A 33 5.31 11.77 9.78
N TRP A 34 4.35 11.88 10.70
CA TRP A 34 4.32 13.00 11.64
C TRP A 34 5.56 12.96 12.55
N LEU A 35 5.83 11.78 13.12
CA LEU A 35 7.03 11.57 13.94
C LEU A 35 8.30 11.79 13.11
N MET A 36 8.35 11.23 11.90
CA MET A 36 9.52 11.31 11.01
C MET A 36 9.91 12.74 10.65
N PHE A 37 8.97 13.68 10.58
CA PHE A 37 9.28 15.04 10.13
C PHE A 37 9.13 16.11 11.20
N TRP A 38 8.45 15.83 12.31
CA TRP A 38 8.23 16.80 13.39
C TRP A 38 8.92 16.45 14.70
N VAL A 39 9.44 15.23 14.88
CA VAL A 39 10.30 14.89 16.03
C VAL A 39 11.77 15.05 15.62
N PRO A 40 12.58 15.87 16.31
CA PRO A 40 14.01 15.95 16.06
C PRO A 40 14.72 14.63 16.39
N HIS A 41 15.58 14.14 15.48
CA HIS A 41 16.34 12.89 15.65
C HIS A 41 17.75 13.01 15.03
N PRO A 42 18.65 13.81 15.64
CA PRO A 42 19.96 14.11 15.06
C PRO A 42 20.83 12.86 14.93
N GLY A 43 21.55 12.75 13.82
CA GLY A 43 22.46 11.63 13.55
C GLY A 43 21.76 10.31 13.21
N LYS A 44 20.43 10.30 13.10
CA LYS A 44 19.64 9.11 12.72
C LYS A 44 18.79 9.42 11.49
N PRO A 45 18.49 8.42 10.64
CA PRO A 45 17.61 8.60 9.48
C PRO A 45 16.11 8.52 9.84
N VAL A 46 15.77 8.07 11.06
CA VAL A 46 14.40 7.91 11.56
C VAL A 46 14.34 8.23 13.07
N PRO A 47 13.17 8.66 13.59
CA PRO A 47 12.97 8.84 15.02
C PRO A 47 12.86 7.50 15.75
N THR A 48 13.44 7.44 16.95
CA THR A 48 13.37 6.29 17.86
C THR A 48 12.53 6.60 19.10
N PHE A 49 12.29 5.58 19.93
CA PHE A 49 11.57 5.73 21.19
C PHE A 49 12.18 6.83 22.07
N GLU A 50 13.51 6.93 22.10
CA GLU A 50 14.23 7.92 22.89
C GLU A 50 13.98 9.36 22.38
N ASP A 51 13.93 9.55 21.07
CA ASP A 51 13.66 10.87 20.47
C ASP A 51 12.23 11.31 20.77
N ILE A 52 11.28 10.36 20.73
CA ILE A 52 9.87 10.56 21.08
C ILE A 52 9.74 10.86 22.58
N ALA A 53 10.41 10.10 23.44
CA ALA A 53 10.41 10.29 24.88
C ALA A 53 11.00 11.65 25.27
N ALA A 54 12.04 12.11 24.57
CA ALA A 54 12.62 13.44 24.80
C ALA A 54 11.59 14.56 24.53
N VAL A 55 10.79 14.46 23.46
CA VAL A 55 9.71 15.43 23.19
C VAL A 55 8.64 15.39 24.28
N LEU A 56 8.28 14.20 24.75
CA LEU A 56 7.31 14.04 25.84
C LEU A 56 7.82 14.62 27.17
N GLN A 57 9.12 14.47 27.46
CA GLN A 57 9.76 15.01 28.65
C GLN A 57 9.94 16.53 28.61
N ALA A 58 10.19 17.10 27.41
CA ALA A 58 10.25 18.55 27.23
C ALA A 58 8.92 19.23 27.59
N GLY A 59 7.79 18.53 27.44
CA GLY A 59 6.50 18.94 27.99
C GLY A 59 5.80 20.08 27.24
N GLU A 60 6.28 20.48 26.07
CA GLU A 60 5.64 21.52 25.26
C GLU A 60 4.27 21.04 24.73
N PRO A 61 3.16 21.77 24.98
CA PRO A 61 1.81 21.24 24.74
C PRO A 61 1.54 20.79 23.30
N ALA A 62 1.98 21.56 22.30
CA ALA A 62 1.70 21.27 20.90
C ALA A 62 2.50 20.07 20.36
N PRO A 63 3.84 19.99 20.52
CA PRO A 63 4.61 18.79 20.18
C PRO A 63 4.14 17.54 20.90
N VAL A 64 3.82 17.64 22.20
CA VAL A 64 3.29 16.52 22.99
C VAL A 64 1.96 16.02 22.43
N ALA A 65 1.01 16.92 22.14
CA ALA A 65 -0.28 16.54 21.57
C ALA A 65 -0.12 15.86 20.20
N MET A 66 0.78 16.37 19.35
CA MET A 66 1.11 15.78 18.06
C MET A 66 1.70 14.37 18.20
N VAL A 67 2.70 14.20 19.09
CA VAL A 67 3.34 12.90 19.34
C VAL A 67 2.34 11.89 19.86
N ILE A 68 1.53 12.26 20.86
CA ILE A 68 0.49 11.38 21.41
C ILE A 68 -0.52 11.00 20.30
N GLY A 69 -0.96 11.97 19.49
CA GLY A 69 -1.84 11.72 18.35
C GLY A 69 -1.24 10.74 17.35
N ALA A 70 0.03 10.89 17.01
CA ALA A 70 0.74 9.99 16.11
C ALA A 70 0.90 8.59 16.71
N MET A 71 1.32 8.47 17.98
CA MET A 71 1.45 7.17 18.66
C MET A 71 0.11 6.45 18.75
N LEU A 72 -0.97 7.15 19.13
CA LEU A 72 -2.31 6.57 19.17
C LEU A 72 -2.78 6.12 17.77
N GLY A 73 -2.55 6.95 16.75
CA GLY A 73 -2.84 6.59 15.35
C GLY A 73 -2.11 5.32 14.93
N ILE A 74 -0.80 5.25 15.15
CA ILE A 74 0.03 4.07 14.85
C ILE A 74 -0.50 2.84 15.59
N ALA A 75 -0.72 2.93 16.91
CA ALA A 75 -1.19 1.80 17.71
C ALA A 75 -2.54 1.28 17.23
N VAL A 76 -3.53 2.18 17.03
CA VAL A 76 -4.87 1.79 16.57
C VAL A 76 -4.80 1.14 15.19
N PHE A 77 -4.14 1.77 14.22
CA PHE A 77 -4.10 1.26 12.85
C PHE A 77 -3.24 0.01 12.71
N ALA A 78 -2.18 -0.16 13.52
CA ALA A 78 -1.40 -1.37 13.57
C ALA A 78 -2.19 -2.56 14.14
N VAL A 79 -2.93 -2.37 15.24
CA VAL A 79 -3.80 -3.40 15.81
C VAL A 79 -4.88 -3.81 14.81
N LEU A 80 -5.51 -2.84 14.14
CA LEU A 80 -6.50 -3.11 13.11
C LEU A 80 -5.88 -3.83 11.90
N HIS A 81 -4.68 -3.41 11.45
CA HIS A 81 -3.95 -4.06 10.37
C HIS A 81 -3.69 -5.54 10.69
N VAL A 82 -3.10 -5.85 11.85
CA VAL A 82 -2.80 -7.23 12.26
C VAL A 82 -4.08 -8.04 12.37
N ARG A 83 -5.14 -7.49 12.98
CA ARG A 83 -6.42 -8.18 13.13
C ARG A 83 -7.06 -8.54 11.79
N VAL A 84 -7.09 -7.61 10.84
CA VAL A 84 -7.67 -7.82 9.50
C VAL A 84 -6.75 -8.71 8.64
N LEU A 85 -5.44 -8.64 8.82
CA LEU A 85 -4.48 -9.52 8.14
C LEU A 85 -4.66 -10.98 8.56
N LEU A 86 -4.71 -11.26 9.88
CA LEU A 86 -4.92 -12.62 10.39
C LEU A 86 -6.25 -13.20 9.92
N TRP A 87 -7.30 -12.37 9.90
CA TRP A 87 -8.59 -12.75 9.34
C TRP A 87 -8.50 -13.08 7.84
N ASN A 88 -7.86 -12.24 7.02
CA ASN A 88 -7.66 -12.53 5.60
C ASN A 88 -6.87 -13.82 5.37
N LEU A 89 -5.83 -14.09 6.17
CA LEU A 89 -5.05 -15.32 6.06
C LEU A 89 -5.91 -16.56 6.36
N ALA A 90 -6.77 -16.49 7.38
CA ALA A 90 -7.70 -17.57 7.72
C ALA A 90 -8.77 -17.79 6.64
N GLU A 91 -9.45 -16.74 6.19
CA GLU A 91 -10.46 -16.84 5.13
C GLU A 91 -9.86 -17.27 3.80
N TYR A 92 -8.65 -16.79 3.46
CA TYR A 92 -7.92 -17.24 2.29
C TYR A 92 -7.57 -18.73 2.35
N ALA A 93 -7.18 -19.24 3.52
CA ALA A 93 -6.94 -20.67 3.70
C ALA A 93 -8.21 -21.51 3.47
N GLY A 94 -9.38 -21.00 3.89
CA GLY A 94 -10.68 -21.60 3.59
C GLY A 94 -11.04 -21.53 2.10
N PHE A 95 -10.85 -20.36 1.48
CA PHE A 95 -11.12 -20.13 0.06
C PHE A 95 -10.35 -21.09 -0.85
N LYS A 96 -9.07 -21.36 -0.54
CA LYS A 96 -8.23 -22.33 -1.26
C LYS A 96 -8.81 -23.75 -1.34
N ARG A 97 -9.72 -24.11 -0.43
CA ARG A 97 -10.38 -25.43 -0.40
C ARG A 97 -11.68 -25.47 -1.20
N THR A 98 -12.10 -24.34 -1.78
CA THR A 98 -13.36 -24.24 -2.54
C THR A 98 -13.11 -24.36 -4.05
N PRO A 99 -14.12 -24.77 -4.84
CA PRO A 99 -14.03 -24.79 -6.31
C PRO A 99 -13.77 -23.41 -6.94
N ALA A 100 -14.06 -22.33 -6.22
CA ALA A 100 -13.84 -20.97 -6.71
C ALA A 100 -12.35 -20.58 -6.79
N TYR A 101 -11.47 -21.24 -6.02
CA TYR A 101 -10.03 -20.95 -6.06
C TYR A 101 -9.36 -21.44 -7.35
N PRO A 102 -9.53 -22.70 -7.81
CA PRO A 102 -9.07 -23.12 -9.14
C PRO A 102 -9.64 -22.22 -10.25
N ALA A 103 -10.92 -21.87 -10.20
CA ALA A 103 -11.54 -20.99 -11.19
C ALA A 103 -10.88 -19.59 -11.24
N LEU A 104 -10.54 -19.01 -10.09
CA LEU A 104 -9.77 -17.76 -10.02
C LEU A 104 -8.38 -17.92 -10.66
N ARG A 105 -7.69 -19.03 -10.38
CA ARG A 105 -6.35 -19.32 -10.90
C ARG A 105 -6.32 -19.54 -12.40
N ASP A 106 -7.39 -20.07 -12.96
CA ASP A 106 -7.51 -20.26 -14.41
C ASP A 106 -7.83 -18.95 -15.17
N GLY A 107 -8.23 -17.89 -14.47
CA GLY A 107 -8.60 -16.60 -15.05
C GLY A 107 -7.51 -15.50 -15.01
N ASN A 108 -7.87 -14.31 -15.50
CA ASN A 108 -7.02 -13.11 -15.41
C ASN A 108 -6.87 -12.60 -13.96
N ASP A 109 -7.86 -12.92 -13.11
CA ASP A 109 -7.94 -12.48 -11.72
C ASP A 109 -6.99 -13.25 -10.77
N GLU A 110 -6.27 -14.25 -11.26
CA GLU A 110 -5.18 -14.90 -10.52
C GLU A 110 -4.18 -13.87 -9.96
N THR A 111 -3.95 -12.77 -10.70
CA THR A 111 -3.09 -11.66 -10.26
C THR A 111 -3.55 -10.97 -8.97
N GLN A 112 -4.83 -11.09 -8.59
CA GLN A 112 -5.35 -10.58 -7.32
C GLN A 112 -4.76 -11.30 -6.11
N LEU A 113 -4.25 -12.54 -6.27
CA LEU A 113 -3.56 -13.28 -5.21
C LEU A 113 -2.32 -12.54 -4.70
N LEU A 114 -1.73 -11.65 -5.51
CA LEU A 114 -0.58 -10.84 -5.11
C LEU A 114 -0.92 -9.75 -4.08
N ALA A 115 -2.21 -9.50 -3.80
CA ALA A 115 -2.60 -8.67 -2.68
C ALA A 115 -2.13 -9.26 -1.33
N ALA A 116 -1.98 -10.58 -1.23
CA ALA A 116 -1.50 -11.26 -0.03
C ALA A 116 -0.02 -10.97 0.29
N PRO A 117 0.97 -11.28 -0.59
CA PRO A 117 2.37 -10.94 -0.36
C PRO A 117 2.59 -9.42 -0.21
N LEU A 118 1.89 -8.60 -1.00
CA LEU A 118 1.88 -7.14 -0.85
C LEU A 118 1.53 -6.71 0.58
N THR A 119 0.50 -7.32 1.18
CA THR A 119 0.05 -6.98 2.54
C THR A 119 0.99 -7.52 3.61
N VAL A 120 1.58 -8.70 3.40
CA VAL A 120 2.60 -9.24 4.32
C VAL A 120 3.88 -8.39 4.31
N ALA A 121 4.30 -7.88 3.14
CA ALA A 121 5.39 -6.91 3.06
C ALA A 121 5.08 -5.64 3.87
N MET A 122 3.84 -5.14 3.81
CA MET A 122 3.40 -4.02 4.65
C MET A 122 3.42 -4.37 6.14
N ALA A 123 3.08 -5.61 6.52
CA ALA A 123 3.11 -6.04 7.92
C ALA A 123 4.54 -5.97 8.51
N ILE A 124 5.56 -6.31 7.72
CA ILE A 124 6.97 -6.15 8.11
C ILE A 124 7.27 -4.66 8.39
N ASN A 125 6.86 -3.75 7.50
CA ASN A 125 7.03 -2.31 7.69
C ASN A 125 6.31 -1.79 8.94
N VAL A 126 5.08 -2.24 9.19
CA VAL A 126 4.32 -1.90 10.41
C VAL A 126 5.04 -2.41 11.66
N GLY A 127 5.61 -3.61 11.61
CA GLY A 127 6.43 -4.17 12.69
C GLY A 127 7.64 -3.29 13.03
N PHE A 128 8.35 -2.79 12.02
CA PHE A 128 9.45 -1.83 12.21
C PHE A 128 8.99 -0.53 12.87
N ILE A 129 7.86 0.02 12.43
CA ILE A 129 7.29 1.23 13.03
C ILE A 129 6.92 1.00 14.50
N LEU A 130 6.26 -0.12 14.81
CA LEU A 130 5.92 -0.47 16.18
C LEU A 130 7.18 -0.60 17.06
N GLY A 131 8.23 -1.22 16.51
CA GLY A 131 9.52 -1.28 17.16
C GLY A 131 10.10 0.10 17.46
N LEU A 132 10.25 0.94 16.43
CA LEU A 132 10.85 2.27 16.56
C LEU A 132 10.10 3.17 17.54
N VAL A 133 8.77 3.06 17.59
CA VAL A 133 7.91 3.97 18.37
C VAL A 133 7.68 3.49 19.80
N PHE A 134 7.64 2.18 20.04
CA PHE A 134 7.20 1.62 21.33
C PHE A 134 8.25 0.75 22.03
N VAL A 135 9.39 0.44 21.41
CA VAL A 135 10.44 -0.41 22.01
C VAL A 135 11.67 0.43 22.37
N PRO A 136 11.94 0.65 23.67
CA PRO A 136 13.15 1.34 24.12
C PRO A 136 14.41 0.57 23.72
N GLY A 137 15.45 1.29 23.31
CA GLY A 137 16.76 0.74 22.96
C GLY A 137 16.80 -0.05 21.65
N LEU A 138 15.72 -0.11 20.86
CA LEU A 138 15.71 -0.91 19.62
C LEU A 138 16.84 -0.49 18.66
N TRP A 139 17.15 0.80 18.59
CA TRP A 139 18.18 1.31 17.68
C TRP A 139 19.58 0.79 18.00
N SER A 140 19.86 0.41 19.26
CA SER A 140 21.17 -0.15 19.62
C SER A 140 21.42 -1.55 19.05
N VAL A 141 20.36 -2.23 18.61
CA VAL A 141 20.42 -3.57 18.02
C VAL A 141 19.94 -3.62 16.56
N VAL A 142 19.68 -2.46 15.94
CA VAL A 142 19.06 -2.37 14.61
C VAL A 142 19.90 -3.03 13.51
N GLU A 143 21.23 -3.02 13.64
CA GLU A 143 22.14 -3.69 12.69
C GLU A 143 21.89 -5.21 12.61
N TYR A 144 21.45 -5.85 13.69
CA TYR A 144 21.08 -7.27 13.67
C TYR A 144 19.70 -7.50 13.05
N LEU A 145 18.81 -6.51 13.10
CA LEU A 145 17.48 -6.59 12.50
C LEU A 145 17.54 -6.44 10.97
N PHE A 146 18.48 -5.68 10.42
CA PHE A 146 18.54 -5.44 8.98
C PHE A 146 18.75 -6.71 8.13
N PRO A 147 19.68 -7.63 8.44
CA PRO A 147 19.81 -8.90 7.73
C PRO A 147 18.52 -9.73 7.81
N MET A 148 17.88 -9.77 8.98
CA MET A 148 16.60 -10.46 9.17
C MET A 148 15.48 -9.82 8.34
N ALA A 149 15.49 -8.48 8.20
CA ALA A 149 14.58 -7.75 7.33
C ALA A 149 14.76 -8.16 5.87
N ILE A 150 16.02 -8.22 5.41
CA ILE A 150 16.36 -8.64 4.04
C ILE A 150 15.84 -10.05 3.78
N VAL A 151 16.07 -10.99 4.70
CA VAL A 151 15.57 -12.37 4.59
C VAL A 151 14.04 -12.39 4.54
N ALA A 152 13.37 -11.64 5.42
CA ALA A 152 11.91 -11.58 5.46
C ALA A 152 11.31 -11.03 4.16
N PHE A 153 11.84 -9.90 3.65
CA PHE A 153 11.38 -9.34 2.37
C PHE A 153 11.75 -10.22 1.17
N ALA A 154 12.91 -10.88 1.19
CA ALA A 154 13.29 -11.82 0.15
C ALA A 154 12.34 -13.04 0.12
N ALA A 155 11.94 -13.56 1.28
CA ALA A 155 10.96 -14.65 1.37
C ALA A 155 9.59 -14.24 0.81
N VAL A 156 9.11 -13.03 1.14
CA VAL A 156 7.89 -12.47 0.55
C VAL A 156 8.06 -12.24 -0.95
N GLY A 157 9.25 -11.85 -1.39
CA GLY A 157 9.63 -11.71 -2.79
C GLY A 157 9.54 -13.02 -3.57
N VAL A 158 10.11 -14.10 -3.03
CA VAL A 158 10.01 -15.45 -3.61
C VAL A 158 8.55 -15.88 -3.71
N TRP A 159 7.73 -15.61 -2.69
CA TRP A 159 6.30 -15.91 -2.73
C TRP A 159 5.55 -15.10 -3.81
N ALA A 160 5.84 -13.81 -3.96
CA ALA A 160 5.25 -13.00 -5.03
C ALA A 160 5.67 -13.49 -6.42
N VAL A 161 6.96 -13.81 -6.60
CA VAL A 161 7.51 -14.32 -7.86
C VAL A 161 6.94 -15.70 -8.19
N SER A 162 6.70 -16.57 -7.21
CA SER A 162 6.11 -17.89 -7.48
C SER A 162 4.68 -17.79 -8.01
N ILE A 163 3.85 -16.90 -7.44
CA ILE A 163 2.49 -16.62 -7.97
C ILE A 163 2.59 -16.07 -9.40
N MET A 164 3.56 -15.19 -9.64
CA MET A 164 3.79 -14.59 -10.95
C MET A 164 4.23 -15.64 -12.00
N ALA A 165 5.12 -16.55 -11.60
CA ALA A 165 5.64 -17.60 -12.43
C ALA A 165 4.54 -18.58 -12.84
N ASP A 166 3.63 -18.93 -11.92
CA ASP A 166 2.46 -19.75 -12.23
C ASP A 166 1.55 -19.06 -13.27
N PHE A 167 1.25 -17.77 -13.06
CA PHE A 167 0.41 -16.98 -13.96
C PHE A 167 1.01 -16.88 -15.38
N TRP A 168 2.28 -16.44 -15.50
CA TRP A 168 2.93 -16.33 -16.81
C TRP A 168 3.22 -17.68 -17.43
N GLY A 169 3.60 -18.67 -16.63
CA GLY A 169 3.79 -20.04 -17.10
C GLY A 169 2.53 -20.55 -17.78
N ARG A 170 1.36 -20.35 -17.17
CA ARG A 170 0.07 -20.69 -17.78
C ARG A 170 -0.25 -19.84 -19.02
N VAL A 171 -0.25 -18.51 -18.89
CA VAL A 171 -0.68 -17.59 -19.94
C VAL A 171 0.21 -17.68 -21.20
N LEU A 172 1.53 -17.83 -21.03
CA LEU A 172 2.47 -17.87 -22.15
C LEU A 172 2.58 -19.26 -22.79
N THR A 173 2.23 -20.34 -22.09
CA THR A 173 2.31 -21.71 -22.66
C THR A 173 0.97 -22.20 -23.21
N ARG A 174 -0.14 -21.90 -22.54
CA ARG A 174 -1.49 -22.39 -22.88
C ARG A 174 -2.37 -21.32 -23.52
N GLY A 175 -1.97 -20.05 -23.48
CA GLY A 175 -2.85 -18.94 -23.81
C GLY A 175 -3.92 -18.73 -22.74
N GLY A 176 -5.08 -18.20 -23.14
CA GLY A 176 -6.23 -18.02 -22.24
C GLY A 176 -6.26 -16.71 -21.47
N PHE A 177 -5.37 -15.76 -21.79
CA PHE A 177 -5.53 -14.38 -21.33
C PHE A 177 -6.65 -13.70 -22.11
N ASP A 178 -7.75 -13.41 -21.43
CA ASP A 178 -8.88 -12.72 -22.06
C ASP A 178 -8.60 -11.20 -22.07
N CYS A 179 -8.14 -10.69 -23.20
CA CYS A 179 -7.88 -9.26 -23.37
C CYS A 179 -9.14 -8.39 -23.19
N THR A 180 -10.34 -8.95 -23.40
CA THR A 180 -11.60 -8.20 -23.30
C THR A 180 -11.99 -7.95 -21.85
N GLN A 181 -11.76 -8.94 -20.97
CA GLN A 181 -11.98 -8.83 -19.53
C GLN A 181 -10.84 -8.08 -18.80
N ASN A 182 -9.83 -7.64 -19.55
CA ASN A 182 -8.66 -6.92 -19.01
C ASN A 182 -8.87 -5.40 -18.84
N ASN A 183 -10.11 -4.94 -18.72
CA ASN A 183 -10.46 -3.53 -18.67
C ASN A 183 -10.40 -2.91 -17.25
N SER A 184 -9.43 -3.35 -16.45
CA SER A 184 -9.12 -2.74 -15.14
C SER A 184 -7.63 -2.75 -14.82
N PHE A 185 -7.23 -1.88 -13.90
CA PHE A 185 -5.87 -1.84 -13.37
C PHE A 185 -5.68 -2.76 -12.15
N ALA A 186 -6.60 -3.71 -11.88
CA ALA A 186 -6.34 -4.79 -10.93
C ALA A 186 -5.08 -5.58 -11.31
N GLN A 187 -4.77 -5.65 -12.61
CA GLN A 187 -3.54 -6.24 -13.16
C GLN A 187 -2.25 -5.49 -12.80
N LEU A 188 -2.33 -4.30 -12.19
CA LEU A 188 -1.17 -3.59 -11.65
C LEU A 188 -0.80 -4.06 -10.23
N LEU A 189 -1.62 -4.89 -9.58
CA LEU A 189 -1.27 -5.53 -8.30
C LEU A 189 0.09 -6.25 -8.34
N PRO A 190 0.44 -7.00 -9.42
CA PRO A 190 1.80 -7.41 -9.73
C PRO A 190 2.89 -6.38 -9.46
N ALA A 191 2.83 -5.25 -10.16
CA ALA A 191 3.80 -4.18 -10.05
C ALA A 191 3.80 -3.58 -8.65
N PHE A 192 2.62 -3.44 -8.04
CA PHE A 192 2.51 -2.89 -6.69
C PHE A 192 3.14 -3.80 -5.64
N SER A 193 2.89 -5.11 -5.71
CA SER A 193 3.51 -6.08 -4.80
C SER A 193 5.03 -6.05 -4.90
N LEU A 194 5.58 -6.09 -6.12
CA LEU A 194 7.02 -6.07 -6.34
C LEU A 194 7.64 -4.74 -5.89
N ALA A 195 6.98 -3.61 -6.16
CA ALA A 195 7.46 -2.30 -5.71
C ALA A 195 7.43 -2.17 -4.18
N MET A 196 6.43 -2.75 -3.50
CA MET A 196 6.37 -2.80 -2.04
C MET A 196 7.51 -3.63 -1.43
N ILE A 197 7.85 -4.77 -2.04
CA ILE A 197 9.00 -5.58 -1.62
C ILE A 197 10.30 -4.81 -1.85
N GLY A 198 10.44 -4.14 -3.00
CA GLY A 198 11.59 -3.30 -3.33
C GLY A 198 11.81 -2.18 -2.31
N VAL A 199 10.77 -1.38 -2.00
CA VAL A 199 10.91 -0.30 -1.00
C VAL A 199 11.23 -0.81 0.42
N GLY A 200 10.77 -2.03 0.76
CA GLY A 200 11.11 -2.71 2.00
C GLY A 200 12.60 -3.07 2.06
N LEU A 201 13.13 -3.68 0.99
CA LEU A 201 14.55 -4.00 0.84
C LEU A 201 15.44 -2.75 0.78
N ALA A 202 14.89 -1.60 0.36
CA ALA A 202 15.58 -0.32 0.38
C ALA A 202 15.76 0.26 1.80
N ALA A 203 15.04 -0.21 2.82
CA ALA A 203 15.18 0.32 4.18
C ALA A 203 16.57 0.06 4.79
N PRO A 204 17.10 -1.18 4.80
CA PRO A 204 18.49 -1.44 5.19
C PRO A 204 19.52 -0.61 4.41
N VAL A 205 19.26 -0.31 3.14
CA VAL A 205 20.17 0.47 2.28
C VAL A 205 20.37 1.88 2.83
N ALA A 206 19.30 2.51 3.29
CA ALA A 206 19.35 3.87 3.80
C ALA A 206 19.76 3.97 5.28
N MET A 207 19.75 2.87 6.02
CA MET A 207 19.77 2.92 7.49
C MET A 207 20.88 2.08 8.13
N SER A 208 21.44 1.11 7.41
CA SER A 208 22.54 0.27 7.89
C SER A 208 23.86 1.05 7.90
N ALA A 209 24.63 0.94 8.98
CA ALA A 209 26.02 1.39 9.05
C ALA A 209 26.99 0.41 8.39
N THR A 210 26.56 -0.83 8.15
CA THR A 210 27.37 -1.87 7.49
C THR A 210 27.26 -1.79 5.96
N PRO A 211 28.35 -1.52 5.21
CA PRO A 211 28.30 -1.35 3.75
C PRO A 211 27.79 -2.58 3.01
N TRP A 212 28.14 -3.79 3.45
CA TRP A 212 27.72 -5.02 2.80
C TRP A 212 26.21 -5.27 2.90
N ILE A 213 25.61 -4.95 4.05
CA ILE A 213 24.14 -5.02 4.24
C ILE A 213 23.46 -4.04 3.28
N ALA A 214 23.99 -2.81 3.17
CA ALA A 214 23.49 -1.82 2.24
C ALA A 214 23.65 -2.25 0.77
N ALA A 215 24.76 -2.88 0.39
CA ALA A 215 24.99 -3.40 -0.97
C ALA A 215 23.98 -4.50 -1.35
N VAL A 216 23.77 -5.48 -0.47
CA VAL A 216 22.82 -6.58 -0.70
C VAL A 216 21.39 -6.04 -0.78
N GLY A 217 21.01 -5.16 0.16
CA GLY A 217 19.71 -4.48 0.12
C GLY A 217 19.52 -3.69 -1.18
N TYR A 218 20.56 -3.00 -1.65
CA TYR A 218 20.51 -2.20 -2.88
C TYR A 218 20.28 -3.09 -4.10
N GLY A 219 21.07 -4.16 -4.26
CA GLY A 219 20.94 -5.08 -5.38
C GLY A 219 19.57 -5.75 -5.44
N LEU A 220 19.07 -6.27 -4.31
CA LEU A 220 17.76 -6.91 -4.24
C LEU A 220 16.63 -5.89 -4.45
N SER A 221 16.68 -4.73 -3.80
CA SER A 221 15.70 -3.65 -4.00
C SER A 221 15.61 -3.26 -5.48
N THR A 222 16.75 -3.03 -6.12
CA THR A 222 16.80 -2.63 -7.54
C THR A 222 16.19 -3.70 -8.44
N LEU A 223 16.48 -4.98 -8.21
CA LEU A 223 15.86 -6.09 -8.96
C LEU A 223 14.32 -6.02 -8.91
N PHE A 224 13.74 -5.87 -7.72
CA PHE A 224 12.30 -5.80 -7.54
C PHE A 224 11.67 -4.52 -8.11
N ILE A 225 12.35 -3.37 -7.98
CA ILE A 225 11.89 -2.10 -8.55
C ILE A 225 11.91 -2.14 -10.08
N VAL A 226 12.97 -2.67 -10.69
CA VAL A 226 13.04 -2.84 -12.16
C VAL A 226 11.93 -3.77 -12.65
N ALA A 227 11.73 -4.92 -11.98
CA ALA A 227 10.64 -5.84 -12.31
C ALA A 227 9.26 -5.16 -12.20
N ALA A 228 9.05 -4.36 -11.15
CA ALA A 228 7.81 -3.61 -10.96
C ALA A 228 7.57 -2.59 -12.07
N VAL A 229 8.59 -1.84 -12.49
CA VAL A 229 8.50 -0.84 -13.57
C VAL A 229 8.18 -1.52 -14.91
N LEU A 230 8.88 -2.60 -15.25
CA LEU A 230 8.65 -3.33 -16.50
C LEU A 230 7.23 -3.91 -16.56
N ILE A 231 6.83 -4.65 -15.54
CA ILE A 231 5.49 -5.27 -15.47
C ILE A 231 4.41 -4.18 -15.42
N GLY A 232 4.63 -3.15 -14.61
CA GLY A 232 3.69 -2.03 -14.47
C GLY A 232 3.47 -1.31 -15.79
N THR A 233 4.54 -1.02 -16.55
CA THR A 233 4.45 -0.36 -17.85
C THR A 233 3.67 -1.20 -18.85
N VAL A 234 4.00 -2.48 -18.99
CA VAL A 234 3.31 -3.39 -19.92
C VAL A 234 1.82 -3.49 -19.57
N LYS A 235 1.49 -3.73 -18.29
CA LYS A 235 0.11 -3.88 -17.83
C LYS A 235 -0.68 -2.58 -17.91
N LEU A 236 -0.04 -1.43 -17.70
CA LEU A 236 -0.67 -0.12 -17.87
C LEU A 236 -1.09 0.10 -19.33
N VAL A 237 -0.21 -0.19 -20.29
CA VAL A 237 -0.50 -0.05 -21.73
C VAL A 237 -1.62 -1.00 -22.15
N LEU A 238 -1.54 -2.28 -21.76
CA LEU A 238 -2.57 -3.28 -22.07
C LEU A 238 -3.92 -2.93 -21.43
N GLY A 239 -3.93 -2.45 -20.19
CA GLY A 239 -5.14 -2.03 -19.49
C GLY A 239 -5.79 -0.80 -20.13
N LEU A 240 -4.99 0.22 -20.49
CA LEU A 240 -5.49 1.40 -21.20
C LEU A 240 -6.11 1.02 -22.55
N ARG A 241 -5.44 0.17 -23.33
CA ARG A 241 -5.98 -0.34 -24.58
C ARG A 241 -7.34 -1.01 -24.38
N ALA A 242 -7.43 -1.98 -23.46
CA ALA A 242 -8.67 -2.71 -23.20
C ALA A 242 -9.80 -1.79 -22.70
N MET A 243 -9.48 -0.77 -21.88
CA MET A 243 -10.45 0.21 -21.43
C MET A 243 -10.93 1.15 -22.54
N MET A 244 -10.09 1.45 -23.54
CA MET A 244 -10.51 2.21 -24.71
C MET A 244 -11.40 1.38 -25.64
N GLU A 245 -11.16 0.07 -25.74
CA GLU A 245 -11.95 -0.84 -26.58
C GLU A 245 -13.29 -1.24 -25.95
N HIS A 246 -13.33 -1.49 -24.64
CA HIS A 246 -14.49 -2.09 -23.96
C HIS A 246 -15.08 -1.23 -22.84
N GLY A 247 -14.51 -0.05 -22.57
CA GLY A 247 -14.87 0.77 -21.41
C GLY A 247 -14.33 0.19 -20.10
N VAL A 248 -14.33 1.00 -19.03
CA VAL A 248 -13.82 0.61 -17.71
C VAL A 248 -14.87 -0.24 -16.98
N ASN A 249 -14.46 -1.36 -16.39
CA ASN A 249 -15.34 -2.11 -15.48
C ASN A 249 -15.68 -1.25 -14.26
N ALA A 250 -16.98 -1.00 -14.05
CA ALA A 250 -17.46 -0.12 -12.98
C ALA A 250 -17.02 -0.58 -11.58
N GLU A 251 -16.95 -1.89 -11.31
CA GLU A 251 -16.53 -2.41 -10.00
C GLU A 251 -15.04 -2.19 -9.73
N SER A 252 -14.24 -2.28 -10.79
CA SER A 252 -12.79 -2.17 -10.74
C SER A 252 -12.28 -0.77 -11.06
N ALA A 253 -13.16 0.21 -11.33
CA ALA A 253 -12.79 1.59 -11.63
C ALA A 253 -11.84 2.23 -10.59
N PRO A 254 -11.92 1.93 -9.27
CA PRO A 254 -10.94 2.42 -8.28
C PRO A 254 -9.50 2.02 -8.55
N THR A 255 -9.29 0.90 -9.25
CA THR A 255 -7.96 0.40 -9.56
C THR A 255 -7.16 1.37 -10.42
N LEU A 256 -7.83 2.31 -11.11
CA LEU A 256 -7.20 3.41 -11.84
C LEU A 256 -6.21 4.20 -10.98
N TRP A 257 -6.47 4.31 -9.68
CA TRP A 257 -5.61 5.01 -8.75
C TRP A 257 -4.49 4.15 -8.16
N ILE A 258 -4.40 2.84 -8.43
CA ILE A 258 -3.29 1.96 -7.95
C ILE A 258 -1.92 2.42 -8.45
N VAL A 259 -1.87 3.16 -9.56
CA VAL A 259 -0.62 3.77 -10.04
C VAL A 259 -0.04 4.73 -8.99
N VAL A 260 -0.88 5.44 -8.23
CA VAL A 260 -0.45 6.41 -7.21
C VAL A 260 0.43 5.76 -6.13
N PRO A 261 -0.02 4.72 -5.40
CA PRO A 261 0.83 4.07 -4.42
C PRO A 261 2.06 3.40 -5.02
N ILE A 262 2.00 2.86 -6.25
CA ILE A 262 3.18 2.32 -6.94
C ILE A 262 4.25 3.41 -7.09
N LEU A 263 3.85 4.58 -7.60
CA LEU A 263 4.75 5.71 -7.78
C LEU A 263 5.34 6.21 -6.44
N THR A 264 4.56 6.25 -5.36
CA THR A 264 5.07 6.63 -4.02
C THR A 264 6.10 5.63 -3.51
N VAL A 265 5.84 4.32 -3.59
CA VAL A 265 6.79 3.34 -3.04
C VAL A 265 8.08 3.30 -3.86
N ILE A 266 8.00 3.45 -5.18
CA ILE A 266 9.19 3.54 -6.05
C ILE A 266 9.99 4.80 -5.71
N SER A 267 9.35 5.97 -5.58
CA SER A 267 10.07 7.20 -5.26
C SER A 267 10.79 7.13 -3.91
N ILE A 268 10.14 6.53 -2.90
CA ILE A 268 10.75 6.30 -1.58
C ILE A 268 11.92 5.31 -1.68
N ALA A 269 11.78 4.23 -2.47
CA ALA A 269 12.84 3.26 -2.68
C ALA A 269 14.07 3.92 -3.31
N LEU A 270 13.88 4.70 -4.38
CA LEU A 270 14.97 5.43 -5.05
C LEU A 270 15.65 6.43 -4.12
N MET A 271 14.87 7.20 -3.35
CA MET A 271 15.42 8.13 -2.37
C MET A 271 16.27 7.41 -1.30
N ARG A 272 15.79 6.26 -0.80
CA ARG A 272 16.52 5.43 0.17
C ARG A 272 17.80 4.84 -0.41
N GLN A 273 17.72 4.37 -1.66
CA GLN A 273 18.89 3.86 -2.39
C GLN A 273 19.94 4.95 -2.60
N ASN A 274 19.53 6.14 -3.03
CA ASN A 274 20.44 7.28 -3.21
C ASN A 274 21.12 7.69 -1.90
N HIS A 275 20.39 7.67 -0.79
CA HIS A 275 20.98 7.92 0.53
C HIS A 275 22.05 6.86 0.88
N GLY A 276 21.76 5.58 0.68
CA GLY A 276 22.75 4.52 0.93
C GLY A 276 23.97 4.59 0.01
N LEU A 277 23.77 4.94 -1.27
CA LEU A 277 24.86 5.22 -2.22
C LEU A 277 25.75 6.36 -1.75
N HIS A 278 25.15 7.42 -1.19
CA HIS A 278 25.88 8.55 -0.66
C HIS A 278 26.69 8.19 0.59
N VAL A 279 26.10 7.42 1.52
CA VAL A 279 26.78 7.05 2.78
C VAL A 279 27.92 6.05 2.55
N HIS A 280 27.73 5.03 1.71
CA HIS A 280 28.65 3.88 1.64
C HIS A 280 29.52 3.81 0.39
N PHE A 281 29.09 4.41 -0.72
CA PHE A 281 29.66 4.13 -2.04
C PHE A 281 30.16 5.39 -2.76
N GLY A 282 30.30 6.51 -2.05
CA GLY A 282 30.78 7.78 -2.60
C GLY A 282 29.83 8.42 -3.62
N GLY A 283 28.55 8.03 -3.61
CA GLY A 283 27.52 8.71 -4.39
C GLY A 283 27.29 10.14 -3.90
N HIS A 284 26.92 11.04 -4.79
CA HIS A 284 26.57 12.42 -4.41
C HIS A 284 25.06 12.57 -4.53
N ALA A 285 24.34 12.45 -3.42
CA ALA A 285 22.89 12.63 -3.39
C ALA A 285 22.57 14.11 -3.14
N GLU A 286 22.35 14.87 -4.22
CA GLU A 286 22.01 16.30 -4.09
C GLU A 286 20.54 16.51 -3.72
N ALA A 287 20.28 17.53 -2.91
CA ALA A 287 18.92 17.94 -2.56
C ALA A 287 18.09 18.30 -3.81
N ALA A 288 18.72 18.92 -4.81
CA ALA A 288 18.08 19.27 -6.08
C ALA A 288 17.60 18.03 -6.86
N GLU A 289 18.38 16.95 -6.87
CA GLU A 289 18.01 15.69 -7.50
C GLU A 289 16.85 15.01 -6.76
N THR A 290 16.87 15.05 -5.43
CA THR A 290 15.77 14.56 -4.58
C THR A 290 14.48 15.33 -4.89
N LEU A 291 14.54 16.66 -4.93
CA LEU A 291 13.39 17.49 -5.31
C LEU A 291 12.89 17.16 -6.71
N ARG A 292 13.77 17.08 -7.72
CA ARG A 292 13.39 16.75 -9.10
C ARG A 292 12.67 15.40 -9.17
N THR A 293 13.21 14.40 -8.48
CA THR A 293 12.63 13.04 -8.43
C THR A 293 11.25 13.08 -7.79
N LEU A 294 11.12 13.63 -6.59
CA LEU A 294 9.84 13.71 -5.88
C LEU A 294 8.80 14.54 -6.65
N THR A 295 9.20 15.64 -7.27
CA THR A 295 8.32 16.47 -8.11
C THR A 295 7.79 15.66 -9.30
N THR A 296 8.66 14.91 -9.98
CA THR A 296 8.30 14.11 -11.16
C THR A 296 7.26 13.04 -10.79
N PHE A 297 7.50 12.30 -9.71
CA PHE A 297 6.58 11.28 -9.24
C PHE A 297 5.26 11.89 -8.74
N LEU A 298 5.31 12.99 -7.97
CA LEU A 298 4.11 13.69 -7.49
C LEU A 298 3.26 14.22 -8.67
N ALA A 299 3.89 14.82 -9.68
CA ALA A 299 3.18 15.29 -10.87
C ALA A 299 2.47 14.14 -11.60
N ALA A 300 3.15 13.01 -11.81
CA ALA A 300 2.55 11.82 -12.40
C ALA A 300 1.36 11.30 -11.54
N GLN A 301 1.49 11.30 -10.22
CA GLN A 301 0.40 10.92 -9.32
C GLN A 301 -0.82 11.81 -9.45
N LEU A 302 -0.64 13.13 -9.50
CA LEU A 302 -1.74 14.08 -9.67
C LEU A 302 -2.47 13.88 -11.00
N LEU A 303 -1.74 13.54 -12.08
CA LEU A 303 -2.35 13.19 -13.37
C LEU A 303 -3.21 11.92 -13.28
N PHE A 304 -2.69 10.85 -12.67
CA PHE A 304 -3.47 9.61 -12.48
C PHE A 304 -4.65 9.80 -11.52
N LEU A 305 -4.50 10.64 -10.49
CA LEU A 305 -5.60 11.01 -9.61
C LEU A 305 -6.70 11.74 -10.39
N GLY A 306 -6.34 12.75 -11.18
CA GLY A 306 -7.28 13.47 -12.04
C GLY A 306 -7.97 12.56 -13.06
N PHE A 307 -7.21 11.70 -13.75
CA PHE A 307 -7.75 10.73 -14.70
C PHE A 307 -8.76 9.78 -14.05
N GLY A 308 -8.37 9.12 -12.95
CA GLY A 308 -9.28 8.21 -12.24
C GLY A 308 -10.48 8.92 -11.63
N TRP A 309 -10.33 10.17 -11.18
CA TRP A 309 -11.45 10.98 -10.68
C TRP A 309 -12.52 11.20 -11.75
N ILE A 310 -12.11 11.55 -12.98
CA ILE A 310 -13.02 11.76 -14.10
C ILE A 310 -13.83 10.49 -14.38
N VAL A 311 -13.16 9.33 -14.43
CA VAL A 311 -13.80 8.04 -14.68
C VAL A 311 -14.75 7.65 -13.54
N LEU A 312 -14.30 7.73 -12.28
CA LEU A 312 -15.09 7.40 -11.10
C LEU A 312 -16.34 8.28 -10.99
N ARG A 313 -16.23 9.58 -11.31
CA ARG A 313 -17.36 10.51 -11.29
C ARG A 313 -18.39 10.17 -12.36
N ARG A 314 -17.94 9.84 -13.58
CA ARG A 314 -18.84 9.45 -14.69
C ARG A 314 -19.59 8.14 -14.41
N HIS A 315 -18.96 7.17 -13.75
CA HIS A 315 -19.62 5.94 -13.32
C HIS A 315 -20.49 6.11 -12.06
N GLY A 316 -20.49 7.30 -11.43
CA GLY A 316 -21.16 7.52 -10.15
C GLY A 316 -20.64 6.61 -9.03
N TYR A 317 -19.36 6.20 -9.10
CA TYR A 317 -18.80 5.13 -8.27
C TYR A 317 -19.01 5.37 -6.78
N PHE A 318 -18.71 6.58 -6.30
CA PHE A 318 -18.88 6.95 -4.89
C PHE A 318 -20.34 6.81 -4.43
N ARG A 319 -21.31 7.18 -5.27
CA ARG A 319 -22.75 7.08 -4.93
C ARG A 319 -23.24 5.63 -4.90
N ARG A 320 -22.63 4.75 -5.68
CA ARG A 320 -23.03 3.33 -5.81
C ARG A 320 -22.33 2.44 -4.79
N PHE A 321 -21.00 2.48 -4.77
CA PHE A 321 -20.15 1.52 -4.05
C PHE A 321 -19.58 2.04 -2.73
N VAL A 322 -19.50 3.36 -2.53
CA VAL A 322 -19.02 3.93 -1.25
C VAL A 322 -20.18 4.30 -0.35
N SER A 323 -21.04 5.25 -0.73
CA SER A 323 -22.22 5.65 0.06
C SER A 323 -23.49 4.85 -0.24
N GLY A 324 -23.55 4.19 -1.41
CA GLY A 324 -24.71 3.38 -1.82
C GLY A 324 -24.74 1.97 -1.22
N ARG A 325 -25.67 1.14 -1.69
CA ARG A 325 -25.91 -0.23 -1.19
C ARG A 325 -25.07 -1.31 -1.88
N GLU A 326 -24.55 -1.06 -3.09
CA GLU A 326 -23.79 -2.04 -3.87
C GLU A 326 -22.46 -2.39 -3.19
N LEU A 327 -22.07 -3.66 -3.22
CA LEU A 327 -20.83 -4.16 -2.62
C LEU A 327 -19.82 -4.48 -3.72
N SER A 328 -18.63 -3.89 -3.65
CA SER A 328 -17.49 -4.27 -4.47
C SER A 328 -16.21 -4.33 -3.61
N PRO A 329 -15.56 -5.50 -3.49
CA PRO A 329 -14.25 -5.61 -2.82
C PRO A 329 -13.20 -4.65 -3.41
N GLY A 330 -13.33 -4.28 -4.69
CA GLY A 330 -12.49 -3.30 -5.37
C GLY A 330 -12.52 -1.90 -4.75
N ALA A 331 -13.55 -1.55 -3.96
CA ALA A 331 -13.64 -0.27 -3.26
C ALA A 331 -12.47 -0.03 -2.30
N TYR A 332 -11.86 -1.10 -1.74
CA TYR A 332 -10.67 -0.97 -0.89
C TYR A 332 -9.43 -0.46 -1.65
N ALA A 333 -9.39 -0.57 -2.98
CA ALA A 333 -8.32 0.01 -3.79
C ALA A 333 -8.30 1.55 -3.72
N LEU A 334 -9.38 2.21 -3.27
CA LEU A 334 -9.41 3.68 -3.04
C LEU A 334 -8.57 4.12 -1.83
N VAL A 335 -8.23 3.21 -0.91
CA VAL A 335 -7.55 3.56 0.34
C VAL A 335 -6.06 3.86 0.12
N CYS A 336 -5.35 2.97 -0.57
CA CYS A 336 -3.91 3.08 -0.77
C CYS A 336 -3.48 4.39 -1.47
N PRO A 337 -4.20 4.89 -2.50
CA PRO A 337 -3.89 6.18 -3.13
C PRO A 337 -3.93 7.37 -2.17
N GLY A 338 -4.92 7.41 -1.27
CA GLY A 338 -5.02 8.48 -0.28
C GLY A 338 -3.85 8.45 0.72
N VAL A 339 -3.53 7.27 1.26
CA VAL A 339 -2.33 7.10 2.11
C VAL A 339 -1.06 7.51 1.36
N ALA A 340 -0.89 7.00 0.14
CA ALA A 340 0.30 7.21 -0.66
C ALA A 340 0.51 8.69 -1.02
N LEU A 341 -0.55 9.43 -1.34
CA LEU A 341 -0.49 10.86 -1.57
C LEU A 341 -0.11 11.62 -0.29
N SER A 342 -0.73 11.27 0.85
CA SER A 342 -0.37 11.88 2.15
C SER A 342 1.11 11.67 2.47
N VAL A 343 1.63 10.45 2.30
CA VAL A 343 3.05 10.14 2.53
C VAL A 343 3.95 10.87 1.53
N MET A 344 3.59 10.89 0.24
CA MET A 344 4.35 11.61 -0.79
C MET A 344 4.44 13.10 -0.47
N LEU A 345 3.35 13.74 -0.04
CA LEU A 345 3.35 15.17 0.31
C LEU A 345 4.32 15.47 1.47
N HIS A 346 4.41 14.58 2.47
CA HIS A 346 5.39 14.75 3.55
C HIS A 346 6.84 14.65 3.04
N PHE A 347 7.15 13.68 2.18
CA PHE A 347 8.48 13.57 1.58
C PHE A 347 8.80 14.74 0.66
N TYR A 348 7.87 15.12 -0.21
CA TYR A 348 8.00 16.23 -1.13
C TYR A 348 8.27 17.55 -0.39
N LEU A 349 7.54 17.80 0.69
CA LEU A 349 7.76 18.97 1.54
C LEU A 349 9.12 18.90 2.24
N ASN A 350 9.39 17.85 3.02
CA ASN A 350 10.50 17.86 3.97
C ASN A 350 11.84 17.44 3.35
N LYS A 351 11.85 16.51 2.40
CA LYS A 351 13.08 16.07 1.70
C LYS A 351 13.26 16.78 0.36
N GLY A 352 12.19 17.27 -0.25
CA GLY A 352 12.25 18.10 -1.46
C GLY A 352 12.41 19.58 -1.13
N LEU A 353 11.31 20.27 -0.85
CA LEU A 353 11.26 21.74 -0.75
C LEU A 353 12.12 22.30 0.40
N VAL A 354 12.01 21.72 1.58
CA VAL A 354 12.85 22.09 2.74
C VAL A 354 14.31 21.70 2.47
N GLY A 355 14.54 20.53 1.86
CA GLY A 355 15.88 20.03 1.55
C GLY A 355 16.69 20.96 0.64
N VAL A 356 16.04 21.63 -0.33
CA VAL A 356 16.69 22.62 -1.21
C VAL A 356 16.65 24.05 -0.65
N GLY A 357 16.06 24.27 0.52
CA GLY A 357 15.89 25.61 1.11
C GLY A 357 14.80 26.47 0.44
N ALA A 358 13.92 25.88 -0.38
CA ALA A 358 12.81 26.60 -1.02
C ALA A 358 11.67 26.94 -0.04
N VAL A 359 11.55 26.17 1.05
CA VAL A 359 10.59 26.38 2.14
C VAL A 359 11.31 26.20 3.47
N ALA A 360 11.15 27.13 4.41
CA ALA A 360 11.68 26.97 5.76
C ALA A 360 10.70 26.18 6.65
N PRO A 361 11.18 25.32 7.56
CA PRO A 361 10.32 24.71 8.58
C PRO A 361 9.61 25.79 9.40
N GLY A 362 8.29 25.66 9.55
CA GLY A 362 7.47 26.60 10.33
C GLY A 362 6.85 27.76 9.54
N ASP A 363 7.26 27.97 8.28
CA ASP A 363 6.64 28.99 7.42
C ASP A 363 5.19 28.65 7.05
N VAL A 364 4.46 29.66 6.57
CA VAL A 364 3.06 29.48 6.11
C VAL A 364 2.97 28.42 5.01
N ALA A 365 3.89 28.42 4.04
CA ALA A 365 3.92 27.43 2.96
C ALA A 365 4.15 26.01 3.49
N TYR A 366 5.00 25.86 4.51
CA TYR A 366 5.25 24.58 5.18
C TYR A 366 3.96 24.03 5.78
N TRP A 367 3.27 24.84 6.58
CA TRP A 367 2.04 24.43 7.24
C TRP A 367 0.88 24.18 6.28
N LEU A 368 0.77 24.92 5.18
CA LEU A 368 -0.26 24.68 4.16
C LEU A 368 -0.10 23.30 3.50
N ILE A 369 1.13 22.92 3.12
CA ILE A 369 1.40 21.62 2.49
C ILE A 369 1.24 20.48 3.51
N SER A 370 1.71 20.67 4.75
CA SER A 370 1.46 19.74 5.85
C SER A 370 -0.03 19.55 6.13
N ALA A 371 -0.81 20.63 6.18
CA ALA A 371 -2.25 20.59 6.39
C ALA A 371 -2.96 19.85 5.24
N LEU A 372 -2.52 20.03 3.99
CA LEU A 372 -3.03 19.27 2.85
C LEU A 372 -2.75 17.76 3.03
N ALA A 373 -1.55 17.38 3.44
CA ALA A 373 -1.20 15.98 3.68
C ALA A 373 -2.08 15.36 4.79
N VAL A 374 -2.25 16.07 5.91
CA VAL A 374 -3.14 15.65 7.01
C VAL A 374 -4.60 15.59 6.57
N ALA A 375 -5.07 16.53 5.75
CA ALA A 375 -6.44 16.50 5.23
C ALA A 375 -6.70 15.25 4.37
N VAL A 376 -5.77 14.90 3.48
CA VAL A 376 -5.83 13.66 2.69
C VAL A 376 -5.85 12.43 3.60
N GLN A 377 -5.02 12.41 4.64
CA GLN A 377 -5.00 11.34 5.64
C GLN A 377 -6.37 11.20 6.33
N VAL A 378 -6.95 12.30 6.84
CA VAL A 378 -8.26 12.31 7.51
C VAL A 378 -9.39 11.83 6.60
N ILE A 379 -9.40 12.27 5.34
CA ILE A 379 -10.37 11.80 4.33
C ILE A 379 -10.24 10.29 4.11
N THR A 380 -9.01 9.79 4.08
CA THR A 380 -8.70 8.36 3.89
C THR A 380 -9.11 7.53 5.11
N ILE A 381 -8.91 8.04 6.32
CA ILE A 381 -9.41 7.43 7.56
C ILE A 381 -10.93 7.30 7.49
N ARG A 382 -11.64 8.39 7.14
CA ARG A 382 -13.11 8.37 7.00
C ARG A 382 -13.57 7.35 5.95
N LEU A 383 -12.86 7.25 4.84
CA LEU A 383 -13.13 6.25 3.81
C LEU A 383 -12.99 4.82 4.36
N VAL A 384 -11.87 4.50 5.01
CA VAL A 384 -11.63 3.17 5.60
C VAL A 384 -12.69 2.81 6.63
N VAL A 385 -13.04 3.75 7.50
CA VAL A 385 -14.12 3.59 8.48
C VAL A 385 -15.44 3.23 7.79
N THR A 386 -15.79 3.97 6.74
CA THR A 386 -17.03 3.78 5.97
C THR A 386 -17.04 2.40 5.29
N LEU A 387 -15.93 2.02 4.66
CA LEU A 387 -15.80 0.73 3.99
C LEU A 387 -15.85 -0.43 5.00
N ASN A 388 -15.08 -0.36 6.09
CA ASN A 388 -15.06 -1.42 7.11
C ASN A 388 -16.44 -1.64 7.74
N ALA A 389 -17.18 -0.56 8.05
CA ALA A 389 -18.54 -0.66 8.56
C ALA A 389 -19.49 -1.34 7.56
N LYS A 390 -19.31 -1.09 6.26
CA LYS A 390 -20.14 -1.63 5.19
C LYS A 390 -19.85 -3.09 4.87
N TYR A 391 -18.58 -3.44 4.69
CA TYR A 391 -18.15 -4.74 4.14
C TYR A 391 -17.90 -5.79 5.23
N LEU A 392 -17.34 -5.37 6.36
CA LEU A 392 -16.97 -6.27 7.44
C LEU A 392 -18.03 -6.26 8.56
N GLY A 393 -18.70 -5.12 8.78
CA GLY A 393 -19.59 -4.90 9.92
C GLY A 393 -21.05 -5.39 9.80
N ARG A 394 -21.57 -5.70 8.60
CA ARG A 394 -22.97 -6.16 8.45
C ARG A 394 -23.11 -7.67 8.68
N PRO A 395 -24.10 -8.12 9.50
CA PRO A 395 -24.47 -9.53 9.55
C PRO A 395 -24.85 -10.01 8.16
N ALA A 396 -24.58 -11.29 7.86
CA ALA A 396 -25.28 -11.96 6.78
C ALA A 396 -26.77 -11.95 7.12
N THR A 397 -27.52 -10.99 6.59
CA THR A 397 -28.96 -11.19 6.40
C THR A 397 -29.08 -12.45 5.55
N GLY A 398 -29.86 -13.41 6.05
CA GLY A 398 -29.88 -14.82 5.68
C GLY A 398 -29.79 -15.09 4.19
N GLY A 399 -29.27 -16.27 3.87
CA GLY A 399 -29.23 -16.78 2.51
C GLY A 399 -30.55 -16.49 1.82
N GLY A 400 -30.46 -15.84 0.66
CA GLY A 400 -31.54 -15.95 -0.31
C GLY A 400 -31.65 -17.43 -0.61
N GLU A 401 -32.67 -18.07 -0.05
CA GLU A 401 -33.25 -19.26 -0.63
C GLU A 401 -33.41 -18.95 -2.11
N ALA A 402 -32.61 -19.63 -2.93
CA ALA A 402 -33.00 -19.87 -4.29
C ALA A 402 -34.30 -20.66 -4.19
N GLU A 403 -35.44 -20.02 -4.48
CA GLU A 403 -36.69 -20.71 -4.72
C GLU A 403 -36.43 -21.84 -5.71
N PRO A 404 -36.66 -23.11 -5.36
CA PRO A 404 -36.61 -24.20 -6.30
C PRO A 404 -37.93 -24.18 -7.08
N GLY A 405 -38.03 -23.30 -8.08
CA GLY A 405 -39.10 -23.31 -9.08
C GLY A 405 -38.88 -24.45 -10.08
N GLY A 406 -38.96 -25.70 -9.60
CA GLY A 406 -39.00 -26.88 -10.42
C GLY A 406 -40.43 -27.39 -10.54
N GLU A 407 -41.12 -27.08 -11.63
CA GLU A 407 -42.23 -27.87 -12.12
C GLU A 407 -41.92 -28.33 -13.55
N ARG A 408 -41.67 -29.63 -13.68
CA ARG A 408 -41.73 -30.35 -14.95
C ARG A 408 -43.18 -30.77 -15.21
N GLN A 409 -43.70 -30.30 -16.35
CA GLN A 409 -44.47 -31.04 -17.39
C GLN A 409 -45.89 -31.56 -17.06
N PRO A 410 -46.80 -31.71 -18.06
CA PRO A 410 -46.52 -32.45 -19.29
C PRO A 410 -47.05 -31.87 -20.61
N SER A 411 -46.50 -32.48 -21.66
CA SER A 411 -46.95 -32.53 -23.05
C SER A 411 -48.44 -32.80 -23.24
N ALA A 412 -49.06 -32.00 -24.10
CA ALA A 412 -50.01 -32.42 -25.13
C ALA A 412 -49.92 -31.42 -26.29
#